data_AF-A0A1U7HER4-F1
#
_entry.id   AF-A0A1U7HER4-F1
#
_cell.length_a   1.000
_cell.length_b   1.000
_cell.length_c   1.000
_cell.angle_alpha   90.00
_cell.angle_beta   90.00
_cell.angle_gamma   90.00
#
_symmetry.space_group_name_H-M   'P 1'
#
loop_
_entity.id
_entity.type
_entity.pdbx_description
1 polymer ?
#
loop_
_entity_poly.entity_id
_entity_poly.type
_entity_poly.pdbx_seq_one_letter_code
_entity_poly.pdbx_strand_id
1 'polypeptide(L)' 'MEVDLLIVEPTDAQYLILNALETLDLLQFRLYNENIGIWLIITASSVLPRAYLLPNGDIIPGE' A
#
# COMPACT_ATOMS: atom_id res chain seq x y z
N MET A 1 -1.24 15.90 -27.83
CA MET A 1 -0.17 15.93 -26.83
C MET A 1 -0.61 14.98 -25.75
N GLU A 2 -0.03 13.79 -25.72
CA GLU A 2 -0.22 12.83 -24.64
C GLU A 2 0.50 13.44 -23.43
N VAL A 3 -0.24 13.76 -22.38
CA VAL A 3 0.37 14.18 -21.13
C VAL A 3 0.78 12.89 -20.45
N ASP A 4 2.06 12.55 -20.50
CA ASP A 4 2.60 11.49 -19.65
C ASP A 4 2.36 11.91 -18.20
N LEU A 5 1.25 11.45 -17.62
CA LEU A 5 1.06 11.46 -16.19
C LEU A 5 2.14 10.54 -15.65
N LEU A 6 3.07 11.09 -14.86
CA LEU A 6 4.10 10.31 -14.17
C LEU A 6 3.40 9.44 -13.11
N ILE A 7 2.85 8.31 -13.55
CA ILE A 7 2.32 7.26 -12.70
C ILE A 7 3.52 6.56 -12.06
N VAL A 8 3.57 6.57 -10.74
CA VAL A 8 4.52 5.74 -10.00
C VAL A 8 3.95 4.34 -9.99
N GLU A 9 4.70 3.36 -10.46
CA GLU A 9 4.30 1.94 -10.38
C GLU A 9 4.56 1.37 -8.98
N PRO A 10 3.70 0.48 -8.46
CA PRO A 10 3.96 -0.19 -7.19
C PRO A 10 5.23 -1.04 -7.23
N THR A 11 5.96 -1.10 -6.12
CA THR A 11 7.22 -1.85 -6.04
C THR A 11 6.99 -3.32 -5.66
N ASP A 12 7.95 -4.18 -5.99
CA ASP A 12 7.93 -5.60 -5.58
C ASP A 12 7.84 -5.77 -4.06
N ALA A 13 8.51 -4.90 -3.29
CA ALA A 13 8.45 -4.91 -1.83
C ALA A 13 7.02 -4.66 -1.32
N GLN A 14 6.31 -3.72 -1.95
CA GLN A 14 4.91 -3.45 -1.62
C GLN A 14 4.02 -4.65 -1.97
N TYR A 15 4.19 -5.24 -3.15
CA TYR A 15 3.41 -6.42 -3.54
C TYR A 15 3.66 -7.62 -2.63
N LEU A 16 4.90 -7.85 -2.20
CA LEU A 16 5.21 -8.94 -1.27
C LEU A 16 4.44 -8.79 0.04
N ILE A 17 4.38 -7.57 0.58
CA ILE A 17 3.64 -7.26 1.81
C ILE A 17 2.13 -7.41 1.59
N LEU A 18 1.58 -6.86 0.51
CA LEU A 18 0.16 -6.98 0.20
C LEU A 18 -0.25 -8.45 0.04
N ASN A 19 0.56 -9.25 -0.67
CA ASN A 19 0.31 -10.68 -0.85
C ASN A 19 0.39 -11.43 0.49
N ALA A 20 1.33 -11.10 1.36
CA ALA A 20 1.42 -11.70 2.69
C ALA A 20 0.19 -11.36 3.54
N LEU A 21 -0.24 -10.09 3.56
CA LEU A 21 -1.42 -9.65 4.30
C LEU A 21 -2.71 -10.30 3.75
N GLU A 22 -2.84 -10.42 2.43
CA GLU A 22 -3.98 -11.08 1.78
C GLU A 22 -4.00 -12.59 2.05
N THR A 23 -2.84 -13.26 1.98
CA THR A 23 -2.70 -14.70 2.26
C THR A 23 -3.05 -15.04 3.72
N LEU A 24 -2.75 -14.13 4.64
CA LEU A 24 -3.04 -14.28 6.07
C LEU A 24 -4.44 -13.78 6.46
N ASP A 25 -5.27 -13.36 5.50
CA ASP A 25 -6.60 -12.78 5.72
C ASP A 25 -6.59 -11.56 6.68
N LEU A 26 -5.52 -10.77 6.60
CA LEU A 26 -5.34 -9.56 7.39
C LEU A 26 -5.66 -8.29 6.60
N LEU A 27 -5.64 -8.32 5.26
CA LEU A 27 -5.91 -7.17 4.42
C LEU A 27 -7.41 -7.01 4.16
N GLN A 28 -8.01 -5.93 4.66
CA GLN A 28 -9.44 -5.66 4.49
C GLN A 28 -9.72 -4.67 3.35
N PHE A 29 -8.81 -3.73 3.10
CA PHE A 29 -8.92 -2.73 2.04
C PHE A 29 -7.54 -2.25 1.61
N ARG A 30 -7.40 -1.89 0.33
CA ARG A 30 -6.21 -1.20 -0.21
C ARG A 30 -6.60 -0.16 -1.25
N LEU A 31 -5.92 0.97 -1.26
CA LEU A 31 -6.03 2.03 -2.27
C LEU A 31 -4.64 2.57 -2.61
N TYR A 32 -4.30 2.59 -3.89
CA TYR A 32 -3.02 3.11 -4.36
C TYR A 32 -3.10 4.58 -4.72
N ASN A 33 -2.08 5.36 -4.32
CA ASN A 33 -1.86 6.72 -4.79
C ASN A 33 -0.71 6.73 -5.79
N GLU A 34 -1.06 6.68 -7.08
CA GLU A 34 -0.12 6.68 -8.21
C GLU A 34 0.73 7.95 -8.33
N ASN A 35 0.33 9.06 -7.70
CA ASN A 35 1.11 10.31 -7.74
C ASN A 35 2.35 10.26 -6.84
N ILE A 36 2.33 9.43 -5.79
CA ILE A 36 3.38 9.38 -4.76
C ILE A 36 3.87 7.96 -4.44
N GLY A 37 3.27 6.93 -5.06
CA GLY A 37 3.68 5.55 -4.91
C GLY A 37 3.32 4.89 -3.58
N ILE A 38 2.29 5.37 -2.89
CA ILE A 38 1.94 4.90 -1.54
C ILE A 38 0.60 4.17 -1.57
N TRP A 39 0.51 3.06 -0.84
CA TRP A 39 -0.76 2.38 -0.56
C TRP A 39 -1.33 2.85 0.77
N LEU A 40 -2.60 3.24 0.79
CA LEU A 40 -3.41 3.20 2.00
C LEU A 40 -3.94 1.77 2.16
N ILE A 41 -3.70 1.15 3.32
CA ILE A 41 -4.22 -0.17 3.67
C ILE A 41 -5.07 -0.10 4.95
N ILE A 42 -6.13 -0.89 4.98
CA ILE A 42 -6.89 -1.19 6.20
C ILE A 42 -6.66 -2.68 6.50
N THR A 43 -6.32 -2.98 7.74
CA THR A 43 -6.01 -4.34 8.18
C THR A 43 -6.83 -4.74 9.40
N ALA A 44 -6.93 -6.05 9.63
CA ALA A 44 -7.52 -6.62 10.85
C ALA A 44 -6.65 -6.43 12.11
N SER A 45 -5.46 -5.81 11.98
CA SER A 45 -4.55 -5.56 13.12
C SER A 45 -5.16 -4.56 14.11
N SER A 46 -5.08 -4.87 15.41
CA SER A 46 -5.44 -3.92 16.47
C SER A 46 -4.39 -2.82 16.70
N VAL A 47 -3.18 -2.99 16.13
CA VAL A 47 -2.07 -2.03 16.26
C VAL A 47 -1.96 -1.14 15.03
N LEU A 48 -2.22 -1.70 13.84
CA LEU A 48 -2.16 -0.99 12.56
C LEU A 48 -3.47 -1.16 11.75
N PRO A 49 -4.63 -0.78 12.31
CA PRO A 49 -5.90 -0.95 11.62
C PRO A 49 -5.98 -0.12 10.33
N ARG A 50 -5.34 1.06 10.32
CA ARG A 50 -5.16 1.93 9.14
C ARG A 50 -3.69 2.29 9.02
N ALA A 51 -3.10 2.04 7.86
CA ALA A 51 -1.67 2.27 7.65
C ALA A 51 -1.35 2.71 6.22
N TYR A 52 -0.18 3.31 6.05
CA TYR A 52 0.42 3.56 4.75
C TYR A 52 1.57 2.58 4.51
N LEU A 53 1.61 1.99 3.32
CA LEU A 53 2.70 1.15 2.85
C LEU A 53 3.50 1.92 1.80
N LEU A 54 4.74 2.27 2.18
CA LEU A 54 5.65 3.11 1.41
C LEU A 54 6.38 2.31 0.32
N PRO A 55 6.98 2.97 -0.70
CA PRO A 55 7.69 2.27 -1.79
C PRO A 55 8.81 1.33 -1.35
N ASN A 56 9.46 1.63 -0.22
CA ASN A 56 10.54 0.81 0.34
C ASN A 56 10.05 -0.41 1.14
N GLY A 57 8.73 -0.57 1.31
CA GLY A 57 8.13 -1.64 2.10
C GLY A 57 7.88 -1.29 3.57
N ASP A 58 8.21 -0.08 4.02
CA ASP A 58 7.87 0.33 5.37
C ASP A 58 6.35 0.51 5.52
N ILE A 59 5.82 0.06 6.67
CA ILE A 59 4.42 0.26 7.05
C ILE A 59 4.38 1.26 8.21
N ILE A 60 3.72 2.39 7.99
CA ILE A 60 3.55 3.43 9.00
C ILE A 60 2.07 3.60 9.36
N PRO A 61 1.73 3.97 10.61
CA PRO A 61 0.35 4.27 10.99
C PRO A 61 -0.25 5.38 10.10
N GLY A 62 -1.50 5.22 9.70
CA GLY A 62 -2.31 6.29 9.12
C GLY A 62 -3.07 7.04 10.22
N GLU A 63 -3.44 8.29 9.96
CA GLU A 63 -4.25 9.11 10.89
C GLU A 63 -5.65 8.54 11.18
#